data_AF-A0A1C6K6D7-F1
#
_entry.id   AF-A0A1C6K6D7-F1
#
_cell.length_a   1.000
_cell.length_b   1.000
_cell.length_c   1.000
_cell.angle_alpha   90.00
_cell.angle_beta   90.00
_cell.angle_gamma   90.00
#
_symmetry.space_group_name_H-M   'P 1'
#
loop_
_entity.id
_entity.type
_entity.pdbx_description
1 polymer ?
#
loop_
_entity_poly.entity_id
_entity_poly.type
_entity_poly.pdbx_seq_one_letter_code
_entity_poly.pdbx_strand_id
1 'polypeptide(L)'
;MIEAMEQQIINSLNNRWRKNEKLRTNIDMDKTSECFRMICSSRNSTLTLLLNIKNDTVTDEMERKLKENMFSIYDWFTKESINSIYNRYNTTLLNKKMEAKYKSEIKDIEEFLENFRIELINITLEKLYKFHGICI
;
A
#
# COMPACT_ATOMS: atom_id res chain seq x y z
N MET A 1 7.58 7.25 -15.14
CA MET A 1 6.10 7.11 -15.05
C MET A 1 5.68 6.29 -13.84
N ILE A 2 6.28 5.12 -13.61
CA ILE A 2 6.02 4.28 -12.42
C ILE A 2 6.42 4.97 -11.10
N GLU A 3 7.58 5.62 -11.05
CA GLU A 3 7.99 6.42 -9.88
C GLU A 3 6.94 7.48 -9.48
N ALA A 4 6.26 8.10 -10.45
CA ALA A 4 5.21 9.06 -10.17
C ALA A 4 3.96 8.41 -9.54
N MET A 5 3.70 7.13 -9.83
CA MET A 5 2.62 6.36 -9.19
C MET A 5 3.03 5.94 -7.77
N GLU A 6 4.27 5.51 -7.58
CA GLU A 6 4.83 5.21 -6.25
C GLU A 6 4.75 6.45 -5.35
N GLN A 7 5.15 7.62 -5.86
CA GLN A 7 5.05 8.89 -5.14
C GLN A 7 3.60 9.29 -4.84
N GLN A 8 2.62 8.97 -5.68
CA GLN A 8 1.20 9.24 -5.37
C GLN A 8 0.71 8.45 -4.16
N ILE A 9 1.10 7.17 -4.05
CA ILE A 9 0.75 6.32 -2.91
C ILE A 9 1.48 6.80 -1.65
N ILE A 10 2.80 7.08 -1.75
CA ILE A 10 3.60 7.63 -0.66
C ILE A 10 3.02 8.95 -0.13
N ASN A 11 2.62 9.85 -1.03
CA ASN A 11 2.03 11.13 -0.65
C ASN A 11 0.68 10.94 0.03
N SER A 12 -0.13 9.98 -0.42
CA SER A 12 -1.41 9.65 0.22
C SER A 12 -1.22 9.16 1.66
N LEU A 13 -0.26 8.24 1.88
CA LEU A 13 0.12 7.77 3.23
C LEU A 13 0.62 8.93 4.12
N ASN A 14 1.50 9.78 3.58
CA ASN A 14 2.04 10.91 4.34
C ASN A 14 0.98 11.96 4.69
N ASN A 15 0.06 12.24 3.77
CA ASN A 15 -1.02 13.20 3.99
C ASN A 15 -2.04 12.67 4.99
N ARG A 16 -2.31 11.36 5.00
CA ARG A 16 -3.15 10.73 6.02
C ARG A 16 -2.57 10.90 7.43
N TRP A 17 -1.25 10.84 7.58
CA TRP A 17 -0.56 10.84 8.88
C TRP A 17 0.25 12.10 9.16
N ARG A 18 -0.27 13.28 8.83
CA ARG A 18 0.31 14.56 9.24
C ARG A 18 0.14 14.81 10.75
N LYS A 19 1.14 15.43 11.39
CA LYS A 19 1.09 15.83 12.82
C LYS A 19 -0.09 16.76 13.12
N ASN A 20 -0.42 17.63 12.18
CA ASN A 20 -1.63 18.46 12.27
C ASN A 20 -2.83 17.66 11.75
N GLU A 21 -3.65 17.19 12.68
CA GLU A 21 -4.89 16.46 12.40
C GLU A 21 -5.81 17.17 11.40
N LYS A 22 -5.89 18.51 11.46
CA LYS A 22 -6.75 19.31 10.58
C LYS A 22 -6.31 19.29 9.11
N LEU A 23 -5.06 18.92 8.85
CA LEU A 23 -4.50 18.82 7.50
C LEU A 23 -4.50 17.38 6.96
N ARG A 24 -5.00 16.42 7.74
CA ARG A 24 -5.04 15.02 7.31
C ARG A 24 -6.09 14.85 6.21
N THR A 25 -5.75 14.02 5.22
CA THR A 25 -6.68 13.64 4.16
C THR A 25 -6.91 12.14 4.18
N ASN A 26 -8.11 11.71 3.85
CA ASN A 26 -8.38 10.30 3.61
C ASN A 26 -7.65 9.84 2.34
N ILE A 27 -7.34 8.55 2.28
CA ILE A 27 -6.76 7.94 1.09
C ILE A 27 -7.90 7.56 0.15
N ASP A 28 -7.81 7.99 -1.10
CA ASP A 28 -8.70 7.55 -2.17
C ASP A 28 -8.27 6.15 -2.61
N MET A 29 -9.00 5.13 -2.16
CA MET A 29 -8.64 3.73 -2.38
C MET A 29 -8.76 3.33 -3.86
N ASP A 30 -9.72 3.90 -4.59
CA ASP A 30 -9.89 3.58 -6.01
C ASP A 30 -8.72 4.13 -6.83
N LYS A 31 -8.34 5.38 -6.59
CA LYS A 31 -7.18 5.99 -7.24
C LYS A 31 -5.88 5.30 -6.83
N THR A 32 -5.71 4.99 -5.55
CA THR A 32 -4.50 4.35 -5.04
C THR A 32 -4.35 2.94 -5.61
N SER A 33 -5.42 2.16 -5.67
CA SER A 33 -5.40 0.83 -6.29
C SER A 33 -5.12 0.89 -7.78
N GLU A 34 -5.55 1.94 -8.49
CA GLU A 34 -5.20 2.13 -9.90
C GLU A 34 -3.72 2.45 -10.08
N CYS A 35 -3.16 3.34 -9.26
CA CYS A 35 -1.72 3.58 -9.23
C CYS A 35 -0.95 2.28 -8.94
N PHE A 36 -1.40 1.50 -7.96
CA PHE A 36 -0.74 0.27 -7.56
C PHE A 36 -0.84 -0.82 -8.64
N ARG A 37 -1.99 -0.94 -9.32
CA ARG A 37 -2.16 -1.80 -10.50
C ARG A 37 -1.12 -1.49 -11.57
N MET A 38 -0.93 -0.21 -11.90
CA MET A 38 0.09 0.21 -12.87
C MET A 38 1.52 -0.15 -12.43
N ILE A 39 1.83 0.00 -11.14
CA ILE A 39 3.12 -0.43 -10.57
C ILE A 39 3.29 -1.94 -10.75
N CYS A 40 2.33 -2.75 -10.33
CA CYS A 40 2.36 -4.20 -10.47
C CYS A 40 2.49 -4.65 -11.93
N SER A 41 1.70 -4.10 -12.85
CA SER A 41 1.78 -4.40 -14.29
C SER A 41 3.12 -3.99 -14.93
N SER A 42 3.93 -3.17 -14.27
CA SER A 42 5.27 -2.81 -14.75
C SER A 42 6.38 -3.78 -14.32
N ARG A 43 6.09 -4.69 -13.38
CA ARG A 43 7.08 -5.60 -12.80
C ARG A 43 7.03 -6.96 -13.51
N ASN A 44 8.19 -7.39 -14.04
CA ASN A 44 8.30 -8.67 -14.73
C ASN A 44 7.88 -9.85 -13.83
N SER A 45 8.14 -9.80 -12.53
CA SER A 45 7.71 -10.83 -11.57
C SER A 45 6.19 -11.01 -11.56
N THR A 46 5.45 -9.91 -11.56
CA THR A 46 3.98 -9.94 -11.57
C THR A 46 3.46 -10.42 -12.92
N LEU A 47 4.04 -9.93 -14.02
CA LEU A 47 3.64 -10.33 -15.37
C LEU A 47 3.83 -11.84 -15.62
N THR A 48 4.94 -12.42 -15.16
CA THR A 48 5.16 -13.88 -15.26
C THR A 48 4.11 -14.67 -14.49
N LEU A 49 3.78 -14.24 -13.26
CA LEU A 49 2.74 -14.91 -12.46
C LEU A 49 1.36 -14.80 -13.14
N LEU A 50 1.02 -13.64 -13.68
CA LEU A 50 -0.24 -13.42 -14.41
C LEU A 50 -0.32 -14.25 -15.69
N LEU A 51 0.79 -14.41 -16.43
CA LEU A 51 0.84 -15.27 -17.61
C LEU A 51 0.60 -16.73 -17.25
N ASN A 52 1.21 -17.22 -16.16
CA ASN A 52 0.97 -18.58 -15.68
C ASN A 52 -0.50 -18.77 -15.30
N ILE A 53 -1.08 -17.82 -14.56
CA ILE A 53 -2.51 -17.85 -14.19
C ILE A 53 -3.41 -17.85 -15.43
N LYS A 54 -3.08 -17.07 -16.46
CA LYS A 54 -3.89 -16.96 -17.67
C LYS A 54 -3.88 -18.23 -18.52
N ASN A 55 -2.78 -18.98 -18.50
CA ASN A 55 -2.61 -20.20 -19.29
C ASN A 55 -3.22 -21.44 -18.61
N ASP A 56 -3.43 -21.38 -17.30
CA ASP A 56 -3.97 -22.47 -16.48
C ASP A 56 -5.34 -22.10 -15.87
N THR A 57 -5.96 -23.04 -15.15
CA THR A 57 -7.10 -22.70 -14.26
C THR A 57 -6.57 -21.98 -13.02
N VAL A 58 -7.20 -20.87 -12.64
CA VAL A 58 -6.83 -20.13 -11.42
C VAL A 58 -6.93 -21.06 -10.22
N THR A 59 -5.83 -21.20 -9.47
CA THR A 59 -5.80 -21.95 -8.20
C THR A 59 -5.51 -21.00 -7.05
N ASP A 60 -5.98 -21.36 -5.84
CA ASP A 60 -5.71 -20.61 -4.61
C ASP A 60 -4.21 -20.37 -4.39
N GLU A 61 -3.37 -21.34 -4.76
CA GLU A 61 -1.92 -21.26 -4.64
C GLU A 61 -1.30 -20.22 -5.59
N MET A 62 -1.83 -20.10 -6.81
CA MET A 62 -1.38 -19.08 -7.75
C MET A 62 -1.81 -17.67 -7.31
N GLU A 63 -3.05 -17.52 -6.83
CA GLU A 63 -3.53 -16.27 -6.27
C GLU A 63 -2.69 -15.85 -5.06
N ARG A 64 -2.41 -16.79 -4.14
CA ARG A 64 -1.55 -16.56 -2.97
C ARG A 64 -0.17 -16.04 -3.37
N LYS A 65 0.49 -16.69 -4.35
CA LYS A 65 1.79 -16.25 -4.87
C LYS A 65 1.74 -14.85 -5.48
N LEU A 66 0.67 -14.54 -6.20
CA LEU A 66 0.49 -13.20 -6.78
C LEU A 66 0.31 -12.15 -5.68
N LYS A 67 -0.52 -12.41 -4.66
CA LYS A 67 -0.67 -11.52 -3.51
C LYS A 67 0.66 -11.32 -2.77
N GLU A 68 1.41 -12.39 -2.50
CA GLU A 68 2.74 -12.30 -1.87
C GLU A 68 3.71 -11.43 -2.67
N ASN A 69 3.71 -11.57 -4.01
CA ASN A 69 4.49 -10.70 -4.87
C ASN A 69 4.04 -9.23 -4.76
N MET A 70 2.73 -8.97 -4.72
CA MET A 70 2.19 -7.61 -4.56
C MET A 70 2.55 -7.02 -3.18
N PHE A 71 2.45 -7.79 -2.10
CA PHE A 71 2.92 -7.39 -0.76
C PHE A 71 4.38 -6.97 -0.80
N SER A 72 5.24 -7.79 -1.41
CA SER A 72 6.68 -7.50 -1.54
C SER A 72 6.95 -6.21 -2.31
N ILE A 73 6.22 -5.97 -3.41
CA ILE A 73 6.34 -4.72 -4.19
C ILE A 73 5.91 -3.52 -3.35
N TYR A 74 4.75 -3.60 -2.68
CA TYR A 74 4.26 -2.53 -1.82
C TYR A 74 5.25 -2.17 -0.73
N ASP A 75 5.73 -3.18 0.01
CA ASP A 75 6.67 -2.99 1.10
C ASP A 75 7.98 -2.37 0.59
N TRP A 76 8.46 -2.79 -0.59
CA TRP A 76 9.70 -2.30 -1.17
C TRP A 76 9.72 -0.77 -1.37
N PHE A 77 8.69 -0.17 -1.98
CA PHE A 77 8.69 1.28 -2.24
C PHE A 77 8.14 2.10 -1.07
N THR A 78 7.33 1.52 -0.17
CA THR A 78 6.73 2.26 0.95
C THR A 78 7.55 2.23 2.23
N LYS A 79 8.48 1.29 2.38
CA LYS A 79 9.25 1.06 3.62
C LYS A 79 9.80 2.34 4.26
N GLU A 80 10.50 3.17 3.49
CA GLU A 80 11.08 4.41 4.01
C GLU A 80 10.03 5.41 4.49
N SER A 81 8.92 5.52 3.75
CA SER A 81 7.84 6.43 4.07
C SER A 81 7.07 5.99 5.31
N ILE A 82 6.80 4.70 5.45
CA ILE A 82 6.19 4.11 6.65
C ILE A 82 7.10 4.31 7.87
N ASN A 83 8.40 4.05 7.74
CA ASN A 83 9.38 4.31 8.81
C ASN A 83 9.41 5.79 9.19
N SER A 84 9.33 6.70 8.21
CA SER A 84 9.26 8.15 8.46
C SER A 84 7.99 8.54 9.21
N ILE A 85 6.85 7.90 8.91
CA ILE A 85 5.61 8.08 9.68
C ILE A 85 5.83 7.62 11.12
N TYR A 86 6.33 6.41 11.37
CA TYR A 86 6.57 5.95 12.75
C TYR A 86 7.52 6.87 13.53
N ASN A 87 8.64 7.25 12.93
CA ASN A 87 9.62 8.14 13.56
C ASN A 87 9.02 9.52 13.91
N ARG A 88 8.11 10.02 13.07
CA ARG A 88 7.41 11.29 13.28
C ARG A 88 6.55 11.28 14.55
N TYR A 89 5.94 10.15 14.89
CA TYR A 89 5.07 9.98 16.07
C TYR A 89 5.80 9.44 17.30
N ASN A 90 6.93 8.76 17.12
CA ASN A 90 7.77 8.27 18.21
C ASN A 90 8.89 9.24 18.65
N THR A 91 8.85 10.48 18.18
CA THR A 91 9.85 11.52 18.52
C THR A 91 9.66 12.05 19.95
N THR A 92 10.77 12.21 20.67
CA THR A 92 10.81 12.92 21.96
C THR A 92 10.55 14.41 21.77
N LEU A 93 9.61 14.99 22.54
CA LEU A 93 9.30 16.42 22.49
C LEU A 93 9.52 17.07 23.85
N LEU A 94 9.79 18.39 23.84
CA LEU A 94 9.80 19.21 25.05
C LEU A 94 8.39 19.27 25.67
N ASN A 95 7.35 19.37 24.84
CA ASN A 95 5.97 19.32 25.29
C ASN A 95 5.51 17.87 25.52
N LYS A 96 5.52 17.43 26.78
CA LYS A 96 5.16 16.06 27.17
C LYS A 96 3.70 15.68 26.93
N LYS A 97 2.78 16.63 27.01
CA LYS A 97 1.36 16.37 26.67
C LYS A 97 1.20 16.05 25.18
N MET A 98 1.90 16.79 24.33
CA MET A 98 1.91 16.55 22.88
C MET A 98 2.65 15.25 22.52
N GLU A 99 3.76 14.96 23.20
CA GLU A 99 4.49 13.69 23.03
C GLU A 99 3.59 12.48 23.34
N ALA A 100 2.91 12.51 24.48
CA ALA A 100 1.99 11.44 24.87
C ALA A 100 0.87 11.25 23.84
N LYS A 101 0.31 12.35 23.31
CA LYS A 101 -0.70 12.30 22.24
C LYS A 101 -0.17 11.62 20.98
N TYR A 102 1.00 12.00 20.49
CA TYR A 102 1.55 11.37 19.28
C TYR A 102 1.88 9.90 19.51
N LYS A 103 2.43 9.54 20.66
CA LYS A 103 2.72 8.14 21.00
C LYS A 103 1.45 7.29 21.13
N SER A 104 0.34 7.85 21.62
CA SER A 104 -0.93 7.12 21.67
C SER A 104 -1.50 6.78 20.30
N GLU A 105 -1.19 7.57 19.27
CA GLU A 105 -1.66 7.31 17.90
C GLU A 105 -0.86 6.22 17.17
N ILE A 106 0.29 5.78 17.71
CA ILE A 106 1.15 4.79 17.04
C ILE A 106 0.38 3.49 16.76
N LYS A 107 -0.41 3.02 17.74
CA LYS A 107 -1.21 1.79 17.57
C LYS A 107 -2.25 1.93 16.46
N ASP A 108 -2.91 3.09 16.38
CA ASP A 108 -3.89 3.37 15.32
C ASP A 108 -3.23 3.45 13.95
N ILE A 109 -1.99 3.95 13.88
CA ILE A 109 -1.18 3.99 12.65
C ILE A 109 -0.84 2.56 12.21
N GLU A 110 -0.35 1.73 13.14
CA GLU A 110 0.02 0.34 12.85
C GLU A 110 -1.18 -0.45 12.32
N GLU A 111 -2.31 -0.40 13.02
CA GLU A 111 -3.54 -1.09 12.62
C GLU A 111 -4.05 -0.59 11.26
N PHE A 112 -4.04 0.73 11.04
CA PHE A 112 -4.45 1.30 9.76
C PHE A 112 -3.55 0.86 8.62
N LEU A 113 -2.23 0.90 8.78
CA LEU A 113 -1.29 0.58 7.70
C LEU A 113 -1.38 -0.89 7.29
N GLU A 114 -1.58 -1.80 8.25
CA GLU A 114 -1.79 -3.22 7.97
C GLU A 114 -3.08 -3.45 7.19
N ASN A 115 -4.21 -2.92 7.70
CA ASN A 115 -5.51 -3.05 7.06
C ASN A 115 -5.53 -2.41 5.66
N PHE A 116 -4.94 -1.22 5.53
CA PHE A 116 -4.82 -0.50 4.26
C PHE A 116 -4.07 -1.31 3.22
N ARG A 117 -2.94 -1.93 3.60
CA ARG A 117 -2.13 -2.76 2.69
C ARG A 117 -2.91 -3.96 2.18
N ILE A 118 -3.61 -4.67 3.07
CA ILE A 118 -4.43 -5.84 2.73
C ILE A 118 -5.56 -5.44 1.78
N GLU A 119 -6.30 -4.38 2.11
CA GLU A 119 -7.42 -3.90 1.31
C GLU A 119 -6.96 -3.43 -0.07
N LEU A 120 -5.88 -2.63 -0.13
CA LEU A 120 -5.28 -2.17 -1.37
C LEU A 120 -4.92 -3.33 -2.29
N ILE A 121 -4.29 -4.37 -1.77
CA ILE A 121 -3.86 -5.54 -2.56
C ILE A 121 -5.07 -6.31 -3.09
N ASN A 122 -6.10 -6.54 -2.28
CA ASN A 122 -7.30 -7.24 -2.72
C ASN A 122 -8.03 -6.50 -3.85
N ILE A 123 -8.23 -5.18 -3.70
CA ILE A 123 -8.87 -4.36 -4.74
C ILE A 123 -8.01 -4.33 -6.00
N THR A 124 -6.69 -4.19 -5.84
CA THR A 124 -5.76 -4.12 -6.97
C THR A 124 -5.68 -5.44 -7.72
N LEU A 125 -5.80 -6.58 -7.02
CA LEU A 125 -5.80 -7.91 -7.62
C LEU A 125 -6.96 -8.07 -8.59
N GLU A 126 -8.18 -7.70 -8.18
CA GLU A 126 -9.35 -7.73 -9.07
C GLU A 126 -9.14 -6.84 -10.31
N LYS A 127 -8.56 -5.66 -10.13
CA LYS A 127 -8.24 -4.75 -11.24
C LYS A 127 -7.17 -5.32 -12.17
N LEU A 128 -6.17 -6.02 -11.63
CA LEU A 128 -5.14 -6.71 -12.42
C LEU A 128 -5.76 -7.82 -13.27
N TYR A 129 -6.61 -8.66 -12.68
CA TYR A 129 -7.27 -9.74 -13.41
C TYR A 129 -8.14 -9.20 -14.55
N LYS A 130 -8.96 -8.18 -14.27
CA LYS A 130 -9.77 -7.50 -15.30
C LYS A 130 -8.89 -6.93 -16.42
N PHE A 131 -7.80 -6.24 -16.07
CA PHE A 131 -6.91 -5.62 -17.04
C PHE A 131 -6.19 -6.64 -17.94
N HIS A 132 -5.80 -7.80 -17.39
CA HIS A 132 -5.11 -8.85 -18.13
C HIS A 132 -6.04 -9.88 -18.80
N GLY A 133 -7.36 -9.70 -18.66
CA GLY A 133 -8.39 -10.58 -19.23
C GLY A 133 -8.42 -11.96 -18.60
N ILE A 134 -8.14 -12.04 -17.29
CA ILE A 134 -8.23 -13.28 -16.50
C ILE A 134 -9.64 -13.30 -15.90
N CYS A 135 -10.43 -14.30 -16.29
CA CYS A 135 -11.75 -14.56 -15.71
C CYS A 135 -11.58 -15.47 -14.49
N ILE A 136 -12.15 -15.07 -13.35
CA ILE A 136 -12.19 -15.84 -12.10
C ILE A 136 -13.59 -16.44 -11.96
#